data_AF-A0A3N5X341-F1
#
_entry.id   AF-A0A3N5X341-F1
#
_cell.length_a   1.000
_cell.length_b   1.000
_cell.length_c   1.000
_cell.angle_alpha   90.00
_cell.angle_beta   90.00
_cell.angle_gamma   90.00
#
_symmetry.space_group_name_H-M   'P 1'
#
loop_
_entity.id
_entity.type
_entity.pdbx_description
1 polymer ?
#
loop_
_entity_poly.entity_id
_entity_poly.type
_entity_poly.pdbx_seq_one_letter_code
_entity_poly.pdbx_strand_id
1 'polypeptide(L)'
;MKTSTDTIAGWTRPCALTGPRRSLCPMARLLLLFLMGPALLGWNAPAAPPGGRLRDMAERAGLRPQVLEAALRAHRRAVASRLTTSLLLTVIDYSLPSRMRRLWVLDLATERVLAREYVAHGRNSGDDLARRFSDRAGSLQ
;
A
#
# COMPACT_ATOMS: atom_id res chain seq x y z
N MET A 1 17.40 -24.79 -2.57
CA MET A 1 17.30 -25.24 -3.97
C MET A 1 16.13 -26.21 -4.09
N LYS A 2 15.00 -25.73 -4.59
CA LYS A 2 13.84 -26.53 -5.02
C LYS A 2 13.19 -25.71 -6.13
N THR A 3 13.52 -26.06 -7.37
CA THR A 3 12.94 -25.48 -8.58
C THR A 3 11.76 -26.36 -8.97
N SER A 4 10.54 -25.87 -8.78
CA SER A 4 9.35 -26.44 -9.44
C SER A 4 8.88 -25.42 -10.45
N THR A 5 9.09 -25.77 -11.71
CA THR A 5 8.69 -25.02 -12.88
C THR A 5 7.36 -25.58 -13.33
N ASP A 6 6.26 -25.01 -12.83
CA ASP A 6 4.92 -25.42 -13.26
C ASP A 6 4.36 -24.38 -14.24
N THR A 7 4.61 -24.67 -15.51
CA THR A 7 4.01 -24.06 -16.69
C THR A 7 2.54 -24.49 -16.77
N ILE A 8 1.60 -23.62 -16.39
CA ILE A 8 0.18 -23.88 -16.62
C ILE A 8 -0.22 -23.24 -17.96
N ALA A 9 -0.46 -24.13 -18.90
CA ALA A 9 -1.00 -23.88 -20.22
C ALA A 9 -2.47 -23.43 -20.18
N GLY A 10 -2.88 -22.71 -21.23
CA GLY A 10 -4.21 -22.89 -21.81
C GLY A 10 -5.31 -21.92 -21.37
N TRP A 11 -5.23 -20.67 -21.82
CA TRP A 11 -6.43 -19.84 -22.04
C TRP A 11 -6.42 -19.29 -23.47
N THR A 12 -6.90 -20.10 -24.41
CA THR A 12 -7.32 -19.63 -25.73
C THR A 12 -8.80 -19.95 -25.90
N ARG A 13 -9.65 -18.92 -25.76
CA ARG A 13 -11.06 -19.02 -26.17
C ARG A 13 -11.17 -18.53 -27.62
N PRO A 14 -11.83 -19.28 -28.51
CA PRO A 14 -11.95 -18.93 -29.92
C PRO A 14 -12.95 -17.80 -30.17
N CYS A 15 -12.65 -17.07 -31.24
CA CYS A 15 -13.42 -16.02 -31.86
C CYS A 15 -14.51 -16.62 -32.78
N ALA A 16 -15.75 -16.15 -32.69
CA ALA A 16 -16.81 -16.32 -33.70
C ALA A 16 -17.85 -15.20 -33.49
N LEU A 17 -17.92 -14.17 -34.34
CA LEU A 17 -18.61 -14.07 -35.65
C LEU A 17 -20.03 -13.48 -35.54
N THR A 18 -20.16 -12.30 -36.17
CA THR A 18 -21.23 -11.86 -37.09
C THR A 18 -22.63 -11.48 -36.59
N GLY A 19 -22.98 -10.21 -36.83
CA GLY A 19 -24.34 -9.67 -36.99
C GLY A 19 -24.31 -8.27 -37.63
N PRO A 20 -25.34 -7.82 -38.39
CA PRO A 20 -25.15 -7.06 -39.63
C PRO A 20 -25.26 -5.52 -39.55
N ARG A 21 -24.98 -4.94 -40.73
CA ARG A 21 -24.68 -3.54 -41.10
C ARG A 21 -25.87 -2.55 -41.07
N ARG A 22 -25.48 -1.26 -41.18
CA ARG A 22 -26.17 -0.04 -41.72
C ARG A 22 -26.60 0.92 -40.60
N SER A 23 -26.29 2.22 -40.61
CA SER A 23 -26.27 3.16 -41.73
C SER A 23 -25.28 4.32 -41.51
N LEU A 24 -24.59 4.70 -42.59
CA LEU A 24 -23.93 6.01 -42.75
C LEU A 24 -25.00 7.07 -42.99
N CYS A 25 -24.90 8.23 -42.32
CA CYS A 25 -25.46 9.48 -42.81
C CYS A 25 -24.30 10.46 -43.11
N PRO A 26 -24.33 11.13 -44.27
CA PRO A 26 -23.21 11.93 -44.76
C PRO A 26 -23.08 13.27 -44.02
N MET A 27 -21.85 13.77 -44.07
CA MET A 27 -21.42 15.13 -43.77
C MET A 27 -22.44 16.19 -44.24
N ALA A 28 -22.72 17.20 -43.41
CA ALA A 28 -22.32 18.58 -43.71
C ALA A 28 -22.85 19.58 -42.67
N ARG A 29 -21.93 20.49 -42.27
CA ARG A 29 -22.15 21.93 -42.01
C ARG A 29 -23.18 22.32 -40.94
N LEU A 30 -22.72 23.00 -39.89
CA LEU A 30 -22.58 24.46 -39.88
C LEU A 30 -22.27 24.95 -38.45
N LEU A 31 -21.13 25.65 -38.35
CA LEU A 31 -20.78 26.69 -37.40
C LEU A 31 -21.89 27.16 -36.44
N LEU A 32 -21.75 26.90 -35.14
CA LEU A 32 -22.15 27.86 -34.11
C LEU A 32 -21.14 27.88 -32.96
N LEU A 33 -20.54 29.04 -32.83
CA LEU A 33 -19.58 29.48 -31.83
C LEU A 33 -20.22 29.44 -30.42
N PHE A 34 -19.96 28.41 -29.61
CA PHE A 34 -20.21 28.49 -28.16
C PHE A 34 -18.99 29.10 -27.47
N LEU A 35 -18.86 30.42 -27.67
CA LEU A 35 -17.93 31.30 -26.99
C LEU A 35 -18.52 31.64 -25.60
N MET A 36 -18.52 30.71 -24.64
CA MET A 36 -18.90 30.97 -23.23
C MET A 36 -18.16 29.96 -22.35
N GLY A 37 -16.86 30.11 -22.09
CA GLY A 37 -16.39 30.94 -20.99
C GLY A 37 -15.24 30.15 -20.33
N PRO A 38 -14.03 30.73 -20.18
CA PRO A 38 -12.89 30.00 -19.68
C PRO A 38 -13.02 29.89 -18.16
N ALA A 39 -13.52 28.76 -17.68
CA ALA A 39 -13.34 28.35 -16.30
C ALA A 39 -12.44 27.12 -16.27
N LEU A 40 -11.20 27.29 -16.76
CA LEU A 40 -10.07 26.55 -16.22
C LEU A 40 -9.83 27.04 -14.78
N LEU A 41 -10.80 26.86 -13.88
CA LEU A 41 -10.44 26.64 -12.48
C LEU A 41 -9.79 25.27 -12.49
N GLY A 42 -8.48 25.26 -12.76
CA GLY A 42 -7.63 24.14 -12.40
C GLY A 42 -7.96 23.84 -10.96
N TRP A 43 -8.57 22.67 -10.74
CA TRP A 43 -8.66 22.11 -9.41
C TRP A 43 -7.22 21.84 -9.00
N ASN A 44 -6.57 22.85 -8.40
CA ASN A 44 -5.40 22.64 -7.59
C ASN A 44 -5.91 21.82 -6.41
N ALA A 45 -5.90 20.49 -6.57
CA ALA A 45 -6.04 19.61 -5.42
C ALA A 45 -4.96 20.08 -4.45
N PRO A 46 -5.31 20.47 -3.22
CA PRO A 46 -4.29 20.83 -2.25
C PRO A 46 -3.35 19.64 -2.20
N ALA A 47 -2.07 19.88 -2.49
CA ALA A 47 -1.03 18.90 -2.23
C ALA A 47 -1.19 18.55 -0.76
N ALA A 48 -1.66 17.32 -0.49
CA ALA A 48 -1.88 16.88 0.88
C ALA A 48 -0.58 17.16 1.65
N PRO A 49 -0.66 17.73 2.86
CA PRO A 49 0.54 18.04 3.62
C PRO A 49 1.41 16.78 3.67
N PRO A 50 2.72 16.88 3.38
CA PRO A 50 3.59 15.71 3.31
C PRO A 50 3.47 14.91 4.62
N GLY A 51 2.96 13.68 4.52
CA GLY A 51 2.69 12.79 5.66
C GLY A 51 1.24 12.73 6.19
N GLY A 52 0.34 13.63 5.78
CA GLY A 52 -1.08 13.57 6.17
C GLY A 52 -1.81 12.38 5.55
N ARG A 53 -1.55 12.12 4.26
CA ARG A 53 -2.19 11.01 3.53
C ARG A 53 -1.70 9.65 4.03
N LEU A 54 -0.41 9.49 4.34
CA LEU A 54 0.11 8.26 4.93
C LEU A 54 -0.58 7.95 6.27
N ARG A 55 -0.75 8.97 7.12
CA ARG A 55 -1.42 8.81 8.42
C ARG A 55 -2.86 8.33 8.23
N ASP A 56 -3.62 8.96 7.34
CA ASP A 56 -4.98 8.54 7.03
C ASP A 56 -5.05 7.10 6.50
N MET A 57 -4.12 6.70 5.64
CA MET A 57 -4.05 5.34 5.11
C MET A 57 -3.70 4.31 6.19
N ALA A 58 -2.75 4.64 7.06
CA ALA A 58 -2.35 3.80 8.18
C ALA A 58 -3.50 3.63 9.19
N GLU A 59 -4.19 4.70 9.55
CA GLU A 59 -5.35 4.66 10.46
C GLU A 59 -6.48 3.81 9.87
N ARG A 60 -6.81 3.97 8.58
CA ARG A 60 -7.78 3.09 7.88
C ARG A 60 -7.35 1.63 7.85
N ALA A 61 -6.05 1.35 7.80
CA ALA A 61 -5.52 -0.01 7.87
C ALA A 61 -5.49 -0.58 9.31
N GLY A 62 -5.90 0.19 10.31
CA GLY A 62 -5.93 -0.19 11.72
C GLY A 62 -4.59 -0.03 12.45
N LEU A 63 -3.63 0.71 11.88
CA LEU A 63 -2.39 1.04 12.58
C LEU A 63 -2.64 2.22 13.53
N ARG A 64 -2.30 2.06 14.81
CA ARG A 64 -2.50 3.11 15.81
C ARG A 64 -1.60 4.32 15.52
N PRO A 65 -2.12 5.56 15.66
CA PRO A 65 -1.33 6.77 15.37
C PRO A 65 -0.04 6.86 16.18
N GLN A 66 -0.07 6.48 17.47
CA GLN A 66 1.12 6.55 18.31
C GLN A 66 2.25 5.61 17.82
N VAL A 67 1.88 4.45 17.27
CA VAL A 67 2.83 3.46 16.74
C VAL A 67 3.42 3.93 15.42
N LEU A 68 2.60 4.48 14.52
CA LEU A 68 3.07 5.09 13.28
C LEU A 68 4.07 6.23 13.56
N GLU A 69 3.72 7.12 14.48
CA GLU A 69 4.57 8.24 14.89
C GLU A 69 5.90 7.77 15.49
N ALA A 70 5.88 6.73 16.32
CA ALA A 70 7.09 6.13 16.85
C ALA A 70 7.97 5.53 15.74
N ALA A 71 7.37 4.80 14.78
CA ALA A 71 8.07 4.21 13.65
C ALA A 71 8.70 5.27 12.73
N LEU A 72 7.97 6.34 12.41
CA LEU A 72 8.48 7.44 11.59
C LEU A 72 9.63 8.18 12.29
N ARG A 73 9.53 8.39 13.61
CA ARG A 73 10.65 8.97 14.40
C ARG A 73 11.89 8.08 14.35
N ALA A 74 11.74 6.77 14.55
CA ALA A 74 12.85 5.83 14.48
C ALA A 74 13.47 5.80 13.07
N HIS A 75 12.64 5.78 12.04
CA HIS A 75 13.09 5.80 10.65
C HIS A 75 13.88 7.06 10.30
N ARG A 76 13.40 8.25 10.69
CA ARG A 76 14.12 9.52 10.50
C ARG A 76 15.49 9.51 11.16
N ARG A 77 15.60 8.93 12.37
CA ARG A 77 16.90 8.76 13.05
C ARG A 77 17.81 7.82 12.28
N ALA A 78 17.30 6.68 11.81
CA ALA A 78 18.08 5.75 11.02
C ALA A 78 18.62 6.37 9.71
N VAL A 79 17.81 7.18 9.03
CA VAL A 79 18.23 7.95 7.84
C VAL A 79 19.29 8.98 8.19
N ALA A 80 19.08 9.77 9.26
CA ALA A 80 20.05 10.77 9.72
C ALA A 80 21.39 10.15 10.12
N SER A 81 21.37 8.95 10.71
CA SER A 81 22.55 8.17 11.05
C SER A 81 23.13 7.37 9.87
N ARG A 82 22.59 7.54 8.66
CA ARG A 82 23.01 6.82 7.44
C ARG A 82 22.93 5.28 7.54
N LEU A 83 22.06 4.77 8.41
CA LEU A 83 21.81 3.33 8.57
C LEU A 83 20.89 2.78 7.47
N THR A 84 20.08 3.64 6.85
CA THR A 84 19.19 3.25 5.76
C THR A 84 18.84 4.45 4.86
N THR A 85 18.51 4.17 3.62
CA THR A 85 17.92 5.10 2.65
C THR A 85 16.57 4.60 2.10
N SER A 86 16.05 3.50 2.66
CA SER A 86 14.83 2.85 2.19
C SER A 86 13.61 3.73 2.44
N LEU A 87 12.74 3.87 1.44
CA LEU A 87 11.40 4.46 1.62
C LEU A 87 10.33 3.41 1.96
N LEU A 88 10.73 2.14 2.09
CA LEU A 88 9.89 1.07 2.57
C LEU A 88 10.07 0.92 4.08
N LEU A 89 9.00 1.14 4.85
CA LEU A 89 8.97 1.07 6.30
C LEU A 89 8.05 -0.05 6.76
N THR A 90 8.59 -1.05 7.44
CA THR A 90 7.80 -2.12 8.07
C THR A 90 7.62 -1.83 9.55
N VAL A 91 6.37 -1.94 10.02
CA VAL A 91 5.99 -1.64 11.40
C VAL A 91 5.27 -2.84 12.00
N ILE A 92 5.63 -3.21 13.23
CA ILE A 92 4.97 -4.29 13.98
C ILE A 92 4.41 -3.70 15.27
N ASP A 93 3.14 -3.94 15.56
CA ASP A 93 2.51 -3.55 16.82
C ASP A 93 2.37 -4.75 17.76
N TYR A 94 3.30 -4.88 18.71
CA TYR A 94 3.31 -5.97 19.68
C TYR A 94 2.25 -5.85 20.78
N SER A 95 1.49 -4.74 20.86
CA SER A 95 0.34 -4.70 21.76
C SER A 95 -0.83 -5.55 21.25
N LEU A 96 -0.77 -6.01 20.01
CA LEU A 96 -1.77 -6.91 19.43
C LEU A 96 -1.33 -8.37 19.55
N PRO A 97 -2.27 -9.30 19.80
CA PRO A 97 -2.01 -10.73 19.81
C PRO A 97 -1.45 -11.28 18.50
N SER A 98 -0.69 -12.37 18.56
CA SER A 98 -0.12 -13.03 17.35
C SER A 98 -1.17 -13.62 16.42
N ARG A 99 -2.35 -13.98 16.96
CA ARG A 99 -3.54 -14.39 16.19
C ARG A 99 -4.20 -13.26 15.39
N MET A 100 -3.72 -12.03 15.49
CA MET A 100 -4.21 -10.89 14.72
C MET A 100 -3.13 -10.38 13.75
N ARG A 101 -3.56 -9.84 12.61
CA ARG A 101 -2.64 -9.16 11.69
C ARG A 101 -2.12 -7.87 12.34
N ARG A 102 -0.82 -7.84 12.63
CA ARG A 102 -0.14 -6.82 13.44
C ARG A 102 1.18 -6.33 12.85
N LEU A 103 1.46 -6.69 11.60
CA LEU A 103 2.54 -6.12 10.80
C LEU A 103 1.95 -5.31 9.67
N TRP A 104 2.54 -4.15 9.38
CA TRP A 104 2.22 -3.30 8.25
C TRP A 104 3.47 -3.01 7.44
N VAL A 105 3.35 -3.04 6.11
CA VAL A 105 4.39 -2.58 5.19
C VAL A 105 3.93 -1.27 4.57
N LEU A 106 4.70 -0.21 4.75
CA LEU A 106 4.37 1.14 4.34
C LEU A 106 5.36 1.60 3.26
N ASP A 107 4.82 2.14 2.18
CA ASP A 107 5.59 2.88 1.18
C ASP A 107 5.49 4.38 1.50
N LEU A 108 6.61 4.95 1.94
CA LEU A 108 6.71 6.37 2.29
C LEU A 108 6.78 7.27 1.06
N ALA A 109 7.16 6.75 -0.11
CA ALA A 109 7.21 7.53 -1.34
C ALA A 109 5.80 7.74 -1.92
N THR A 110 4.98 6.69 -1.91
CA THR A 110 3.60 6.76 -2.41
C THR A 110 2.57 7.05 -1.32
N GLU A 111 3.00 7.09 -0.06
CA GLU A 111 2.16 7.25 1.13
C GLU A 111 1.06 6.18 1.26
N ARG A 112 1.42 4.91 0.99
CA ARG A 112 0.48 3.78 0.96
C ARG A 112 0.82 2.68 1.96
N VAL A 113 -0.21 2.03 2.48
CA VAL A 113 -0.08 0.73 3.14
C VAL A 113 -0.11 -0.34 2.06
N LEU A 114 1.00 -1.07 1.89
CA LEU A 114 1.15 -2.11 0.88
C LEU A 114 0.64 -3.47 1.37
N ALA A 115 0.87 -3.79 2.64
CA ALA A 115 0.49 -5.07 3.22
C ALA A 115 0.15 -4.95 4.70
N ARG A 116 -0.67 -5.88 5.19
CA ARG A 116 -0.94 -6.09 6.61
C ARG A 116 -0.96 -7.58 6.90
N GLU A 117 -0.08 -8.10 7.75
CA GLU A 117 0.11 -9.56 7.89
C GLU A 117 0.18 -10.05 9.34
N TYR A 118 0.08 -11.37 9.51
CA TYR A 118 0.28 -12.09 10.77
C TYR A 118 1.78 -12.20 11.11
N VAL A 119 2.10 -12.19 12.41
CA VAL A 119 3.48 -12.35 12.91
C VAL A 119 3.50 -13.26 14.12
N ALA A 120 4.18 -14.39 14.01
CA ALA A 120 4.49 -15.25 15.15
C ALA A 120 5.49 -14.56 16.10
N HIS A 121 5.40 -14.84 17.40
CA HIS A 121 6.45 -14.50 18.37
C HIS A 121 7.22 -15.75 18.79
N GLY A 122 8.38 -15.54 19.41
CA GLY A 122 9.22 -16.61 19.93
C GLY A 122 8.53 -17.47 20.99
N ARG A 123 9.08 -18.67 21.21
CA ARG A 123 8.71 -19.54 22.33
C ARG A 123 9.03 -18.81 23.64
N ASN A 124 8.15 -18.92 24.62
CA ASN A 124 8.29 -18.31 25.96
C ASN A 124 8.33 -16.76 26.00
N SER A 125 8.07 -16.07 24.88
CA SER A 125 7.88 -14.60 24.88
C SER A 125 6.57 -14.17 25.57
N GLY A 126 5.67 -15.12 25.83
CA GLY A 126 4.33 -14.95 26.40
C GLY A 126 3.35 -15.89 25.72
N ASP A 127 2.11 -15.96 26.21
CA ASP A 127 1.02 -16.73 25.61
C ASP A 127 0.47 -15.99 24.37
N ASP A 128 -0.73 -15.41 24.45
CA ASP A 128 -1.36 -14.71 23.33
C ASP A 128 -0.70 -13.35 23.03
N LEU A 129 -0.06 -12.74 24.05
CA LEU A 129 0.68 -11.49 23.96
C LEU A 129 2.15 -11.70 24.30
N ALA A 130 3.04 -11.20 23.44
CA ALA A 130 4.47 -11.21 23.69
C ALA A 130 4.84 -10.07 24.65
N ARG A 131 5.37 -10.43 25.82
CA ARG A 131 5.75 -9.52 26.90
C ARG A 131 7.26 -9.44 27.12
N ARG A 132 8.03 -10.40 26.59
CA ARG A 132 9.48 -10.51 26.80
C ARG A 132 10.19 -10.85 25.49
N PHE A 133 11.30 -10.15 25.23
CA PHE A 133 12.17 -10.28 24.05
C PHE A 133 13.63 -10.10 24.46
N SER A 134 14.54 -10.86 23.85
CA SER A 134 15.97 -10.84 24.14
C SER A 134 16.77 -10.75 22.86
N ASP A 135 17.81 -9.93 22.93
CA ASP A 135 18.76 -9.73 21.87
C ASP A 135 19.94 -10.73 21.94
N ARG A 136 19.87 -11.74 22.83
CA ARG A 136 20.89 -12.81 22.96
C ARG A 136 20.52 -14.04 22.15
N ALA A 137 21.43 -14.48 21.29
CA ALA A 137 21.28 -15.72 20.51
C ALA A 137 21.10 -16.94 21.43
N GLY A 138 20.15 -17.82 21.09
CA GLY A 138 19.81 -19.01 21.89
C GLY A 138 18.98 -18.73 23.13
N SER A 139 18.61 -17.48 23.41
CA SER A 139 17.69 -17.16 24.50
C SER A 139 16.25 -17.51 24.11
N LEU A 140 15.43 -17.83 25.12
CA LEU A 140 13.99 -18.08 24.98
C LEU A 140 13.17 -16.89 25.52
N GLN A 141 13.74 -15.68 25.58
CA GLN A 141 13.10 -14.54 26.22
C GLN A 141 13.34 -13.27 25.47
#